data_AF-A0A6A7A5Q1-F1
#
_entry.id   AF-A0A6A7A5Q1-F1
#
_cell.length_a   1.000
_cell.length_b   1.000
_cell.length_c   1.000
_cell.angle_alpha   90.00
_cell.angle_beta   90.00
_cell.angle_gamma   90.00
#
_symmetry.space_group_name_H-M   'P 1'
#
loop_
_entity.id
_entity.type
_entity.pdbx_description
1 polymer ?
#
loop_
_entity_poly.entity_id
_entity_poly.type
_entity_poly.pdbx_seq_one_letter_code
_entity_poly.pdbx_strand_id
1 'polypeptide(L)'
;MPELTLKAFKSTSIWPIDGETIPKRFTDDTSEEPTRASALTNSDWRQMERLVRSAVSNWGTDESKKLSQTVYSLATQNDLLHHKNEGLKEALVVKKKHKKVGKPLDLQQREEYHSGANFWSPQKIREARAREAVKAQEEHQEMLAKANRKELKAAAKLYKDQIAEEKRVAREEAKVVQEEVKAKKAANRAAKIKAQNTKKAA
;
A
#
# COMPACT_ATOMS: atom_id res chain seq x y z
N MET A 1 4.41 12.55 -61.81
CA MET A 1 5.02 12.84 -60.49
C MET A 1 6.06 11.82 -60.01
N PRO A 2 6.00 10.50 -60.29
CA PRO A 2 6.98 9.54 -59.73
C PRO A 2 8.38 9.58 -60.40
N GLU A 3 8.51 10.10 -61.63
CA GLU A 3 9.83 10.11 -62.31
C GLU A 3 10.80 11.17 -61.77
N LEU A 4 10.29 12.34 -61.35
CA LEU A 4 11.12 13.43 -60.83
C LEU A 4 11.74 13.05 -59.48
N THR A 5 11.00 12.34 -58.64
CA THR A 5 11.48 11.83 -57.35
C THR A 5 12.58 10.78 -57.55
N LEU A 6 12.40 9.83 -58.46
CA LEU A 6 13.43 8.80 -58.76
C LEU A 6 14.76 9.43 -59.26
N LYS A 7 14.68 10.51 -60.06
CA LYS A 7 15.86 11.20 -60.59
C LYS A 7 16.65 11.93 -59.49
N ALA A 8 15.97 12.48 -58.48
CA ALA A 8 16.59 13.15 -57.34
C ALA A 8 17.38 12.18 -56.43
N PHE A 9 16.87 10.98 -56.20
CA PHE A 9 17.57 9.94 -55.42
C PHE A 9 18.82 9.43 -56.14
N LYS A 10 18.75 9.24 -57.47
CA LYS A 10 19.92 8.85 -58.29
C LYS A 10 21.03 9.90 -58.29
N SER A 11 20.68 11.19 -58.24
CA SER A 11 21.65 12.30 -58.22
C SER A 11 22.36 12.45 -56.87
N THR A 12 21.75 12.00 -55.78
CA THR A 12 22.25 12.24 -54.42
C THR A 12 22.93 11.01 -53.81
N SER A 13 22.89 9.86 -54.49
CA SER A 13 23.45 8.57 -54.00
C SER A 13 22.92 8.18 -52.60
N ILE A 14 21.71 8.63 -52.26
CA ILE A 14 21.02 8.27 -51.01
C ILE A 14 20.20 7.01 -51.28
N TRP A 15 20.48 5.94 -50.53
CA TRP A 15 19.72 4.69 -50.56
C TRP A 15 18.39 4.89 -49.77
N PRO A 16 17.22 4.38 -50.22
CA PRO A 16 17.00 3.23 -51.09
C PRO A 16 16.87 3.57 -52.58
N ILE A 17 17.52 2.76 -53.41
CA ILE A 17 17.42 2.82 -54.89
C ILE A 17 15.99 2.63 -55.40
N ASP A 18 15.12 2.02 -54.59
CA ASP A 18 13.74 1.73 -54.94
C ASP A 18 12.79 2.72 -54.25
N GLY A 19 12.33 3.72 -55.03
CA GLY A 19 11.54 4.85 -54.54
C GLY A 19 10.16 4.49 -53.98
N GLU A 20 9.70 3.25 -54.21
CA GLU A 20 8.44 2.75 -53.67
C GLU A 20 8.56 2.18 -52.24
N THR A 21 9.78 1.95 -51.74
CA THR A 21 9.99 1.39 -50.39
C THR A 21 9.51 2.31 -49.28
N ILE A 22 9.53 3.63 -49.50
CA ILE A 22 9.03 4.62 -48.55
C ILE A 22 7.50 4.64 -48.52
N PRO A 23 6.76 4.79 -49.64
CA PRO A 23 5.30 4.77 -49.63
C PRO A 23 4.71 3.40 -49.22
N LYS A 24 5.40 2.28 -49.48
CA LYS A 24 5.00 0.94 -48.99
C LYS A 24 5.00 0.80 -47.48
N ARG A 25 5.83 1.57 -46.75
CA ARG A 25 5.82 1.61 -45.28
C ARG A 25 4.62 2.32 -44.69
N PHE A 26 3.92 3.12 -45.49
CA PHE A 26 2.74 3.88 -45.05
C PHE A 26 1.43 3.30 -45.59
N THR A 27 1.51 2.27 -46.44
CA THR A 27 0.38 1.46 -46.89
C THR A 27 0.40 0.15 -46.13
N ASP A 28 0.24 0.23 -44.81
CA ASP A 28 -0.20 -0.95 -44.06
C ASP A 28 -1.65 -1.21 -44.50
N ASP A 29 -1.84 -2.19 -45.39
CA ASP A 29 -3.15 -2.76 -45.77
C ASP A 29 -3.80 -3.55 -44.60
N THR A 30 -3.50 -3.18 -43.36
CA THR A 30 -4.35 -3.56 -42.23
C THR A 30 -5.54 -2.61 -42.26
N SER A 31 -6.45 -2.86 -43.20
CA SER A 31 -7.83 -2.44 -43.08
C SER A 31 -8.43 -3.18 -41.88
N GLU A 32 -8.10 -2.71 -40.68
CA GLU A 32 -9.09 -2.76 -39.63
C GLU A 32 -10.17 -1.78 -40.09
N GLU A 33 -11.28 -2.32 -40.60
CA GLU A 33 -12.52 -1.58 -40.59
C GLU A 33 -12.60 -0.82 -39.26
N PRO A 34 -12.91 0.49 -39.23
CA PRO A 34 -13.06 1.18 -37.97
C PRO A 34 -14.21 0.48 -37.26
N THR A 35 -13.85 -0.41 -36.33
CA THR A 35 -14.75 -1.11 -35.43
C THR A 35 -15.65 -0.03 -34.89
N ARG A 36 -16.89 -0.04 -35.38
CA ARG A 36 -17.91 0.99 -35.15
C ARG A 36 -17.85 1.34 -33.68
N ALA A 37 -17.31 2.51 -33.35
CA ALA A 37 -16.88 2.86 -32.00
C ALA A 37 -18.02 2.58 -31.00
N SER A 38 -17.99 1.38 -30.43
CA SER A 38 -19.00 0.84 -29.53
C SER A 38 -18.45 0.97 -28.13
N ALA A 39 -18.25 2.22 -27.72
CA ALA A 39 -18.13 2.66 -26.36
C ALA A 39 -18.14 4.18 -26.44
N LEU A 40 -19.19 4.80 -25.92
CA LEU A 40 -19.23 6.23 -25.69
C LEU A 40 -17.97 6.61 -24.90
N THR A 41 -16.98 7.17 -25.58
CA THR A 41 -15.95 7.98 -24.93
C THR A 41 -16.68 9.19 -24.39
N ASN A 42 -17.05 9.13 -23.11
CA ASN A 42 -17.92 10.10 -22.42
C ASN A 42 -17.44 11.57 -22.53
N SER A 43 -16.27 11.85 -23.10
CA SER A 43 -15.69 13.18 -23.29
C SER A 43 -15.92 13.78 -24.68
N ASP A 44 -16.44 13.04 -25.66
CA ASP A 44 -16.62 13.59 -27.02
C ASP A 44 -17.84 14.53 -27.08
N TRP A 45 -17.59 15.83 -26.90
CA TRP A 45 -18.62 16.87 -26.98
C TRP A 45 -19.42 16.82 -28.29
N ARG A 46 -18.81 16.37 -29.39
CA ARG A 46 -19.49 16.18 -30.69
C ARG A 46 -20.58 15.11 -30.64
N GLN A 47 -20.38 14.06 -29.85
CA GLN A 47 -21.38 13.02 -29.64
C GLN A 47 -22.52 13.54 -28.76
N MET A 48 -22.18 14.26 -27.69
CA MET A 48 -23.17 14.94 -26.85
C MET A 48 -24.00 15.96 -27.64
N GLU A 49 -23.37 16.73 -28.52
CA GLU A 49 -24.04 17.71 -29.38
C GLU A 49 -25.02 17.03 -30.35
N ARG A 50 -24.62 15.91 -30.97
CA ARG A 50 -25.53 15.12 -31.83
C ARG A 50 -26.74 14.61 -31.06
N LEU A 51 -26.55 14.15 -29.82
CA LEU A 51 -27.64 13.71 -28.96
C LEU A 51 -28.58 14.87 -28.62
N VAL A 52 -28.03 16.02 -28.22
CA VAL A 52 -28.81 17.24 -27.92
C VAL A 52 -29.59 17.69 -29.16
N ARG A 53 -28.97 17.68 -30.35
CA ARG A 53 -29.62 18.00 -31.63
C ARG A 53 -30.75 17.02 -31.98
N SER A 54 -30.61 15.74 -31.66
CA SER A 54 -31.65 14.73 -31.90
C SER A 54 -32.83 14.84 -30.94
N ALA A 55 -32.57 15.25 -29.69
CA ALA A 55 -33.59 15.34 -28.64
C ALA A 55 -34.37 16.67 -28.67
N VAL A 56 -33.74 17.76 -29.13
CA VAL A 56 -34.36 19.09 -29.18
C VAL A 56 -34.90 19.35 -30.58
N SER A 57 -36.23 19.22 -30.75
CA SER A 57 -36.90 19.41 -32.05
C SER A 57 -36.84 20.86 -32.56
N ASN A 58 -36.86 21.86 -31.67
CA ASN A 58 -36.79 23.29 -32.03
C ASN A 58 -35.33 23.75 -32.12
N TRP A 59 -34.58 23.18 -33.05
CA TRP A 59 -33.20 23.55 -33.29
C TRP A 59 -33.11 24.96 -33.88
N GLY A 60 -32.60 25.93 -33.11
CA GLY A 60 -32.39 27.30 -33.57
C GLY A 60 -32.95 28.38 -32.64
N THR A 61 -33.75 28.01 -31.63
CA THR A 61 -34.15 28.94 -30.57
C THR A 61 -32.93 29.33 -29.73
N ASP A 62 -33.03 30.48 -29.05
CA ASP A 62 -31.94 30.95 -28.22
C ASP A 62 -31.68 30.02 -27.02
N GLU A 63 -32.68 29.27 -26.54
CA GLU A 63 -32.47 28.27 -25.49
C GLU A 63 -31.63 27.09 -25.98
N SER A 64 -31.88 26.59 -27.20
CA SER A 64 -31.13 25.44 -27.74
C SER A 64 -29.66 25.80 -27.98
N LYS A 65 -29.39 27.02 -28.44
CA LYS A 65 -28.02 27.55 -28.62
C LYS A 65 -27.32 27.71 -27.28
N LYS A 66 -27.99 28.28 -26.27
CA LYS A 66 -27.45 28.39 -24.91
C LYS A 66 -27.12 27.02 -24.33
N LEU A 67 -28.00 26.03 -24.50
CA LEU A 67 -27.77 24.66 -24.06
C LEU A 67 -26.55 24.03 -24.75
N SER A 68 -26.40 24.20 -26.07
CA SER A 68 -25.23 23.68 -26.79
C SER A 68 -23.94 24.32 -26.29
N GLN A 69 -23.95 25.63 -26.00
CA GLN A 69 -22.80 26.35 -25.47
C GLN A 69 -22.43 25.89 -24.06
N THR A 70 -23.42 25.64 -23.19
CA THR A 70 -23.15 25.13 -21.84
C THR A 70 -22.63 23.71 -21.86
N VAL A 71 -23.16 22.85 -22.73
CA VAL A 71 -22.65 21.48 -22.92
C VAL A 71 -21.19 21.52 -23.40
N TYR A 72 -20.87 22.38 -24.35
CA TYR A 72 -19.49 22.56 -24.84
C TYR A 72 -18.55 23.09 -23.76
N SER A 73 -18.97 24.10 -22.99
CA SER A 73 -18.14 24.66 -21.92
C SER A 73 -17.91 23.65 -20.79
N LEU A 74 -18.92 22.85 -20.44
CA LEU A 74 -18.76 21.77 -19.46
C LEU A 74 -17.85 20.66 -19.95
N ALA A 75 -17.95 20.25 -21.22
CA ALA A 75 -17.08 19.23 -21.79
C ALA A 75 -15.61 19.67 -21.76
N THR A 76 -15.32 20.89 -22.23
CA THR A 76 -13.97 21.46 -22.21
C THR A 76 -13.41 21.65 -20.79
N GLN A 77 -14.25 22.02 -19.82
CA GLN A 77 -13.86 22.06 -18.41
C GLN A 77 -13.53 20.68 -17.87
N ASN A 78 -14.31 19.66 -18.23
CA ASN A 78 -14.08 18.30 -17.79
C ASN A 78 -12.76 17.75 -18.36
N ASP A 79 -12.50 17.95 -19.64
CA ASP A 79 -11.23 17.56 -20.28
C ASP A 79 -10.03 18.24 -19.60
N LEU A 80 -10.14 19.53 -19.31
CA LEU A 80 -9.09 20.27 -18.60
C LEU A 80 -8.86 19.70 -17.19
N LEU A 81 -9.93 19.33 -16.49
CA LEU A 81 -9.84 18.70 -15.17
C LEU A 81 -9.22 17.29 -15.25
N HIS A 82 -9.55 16.51 -16.26
CA HIS A 82 -8.95 15.20 -16.51
C HIS A 82 -7.44 15.33 -16.71
N HIS A 83 -6.99 16.20 -17.61
CA HIS A 83 -5.57 16.44 -17.84
C HIS A 83 -4.85 16.98 -16.60
N LYS A 84 -5.47 17.88 -15.83
CA LYS A 84 -4.91 18.33 -14.55
C LYS A 84 -4.75 17.18 -13.57
N ASN A 85 -5.76 16.32 -13.43
CA ASN A 85 -5.70 15.17 -12.53
C ASN A 85 -4.64 14.16 -12.96
N GLU A 86 -4.51 13.90 -14.26
CA GLU A 86 -3.45 13.06 -14.82
C GLU A 86 -2.07 13.66 -14.55
N GLY A 87 -1.86 14.93 -14.85
CA GLY A 87 -0.60 15.63 -14.57
C GLY A 87 -0.25 15.65 -13.08
N LEU A 88 -1.25 15.81 -12.19
CA LEU A 88 -1.03 15.72 -10.74
C LEU A 88 -0.63 14.30 -10.30
N LYS A 89 -1.26 13.25 -10.87
CA LYS A 89 -0.89 11.86 -10.61
C LYS A 89 0.54 11.57 -11.06
N GLU A 90 0.92 12.03 -12.25
CA GLU A 90 2.26 11.89 -12.79
C GLU A 90 3.29 12.64 -11.94
N ALA A 91 3.01 13.90 -11.60
CA ALA A 91 3.86 14.70 -10.71
C ALA A 91 4.05 14.03 -9.35
N LEU A 92 3.00 13.40 -8.81
CA LEU A 92 3.07 12.64 -7.57
C LEU A 92 3.96 11.40 -7.72
N VAL A 93 3.86 10.65 -8.83
CA VAL A 93 4.73 9.52 -9.13
C VAL A 93 6.19 9.97 -9.23
N VAL A 94 6.47 11.06 -9.96
CA VAL A 94 7.82 11.63 -10.09
C VAL A 94 8.36 12.06 -8.73
N LYS A 95 7.55 12.75 -7.90
CA LYS A 95 7.95 13.12 -6.53
C LYS A 95 8.21 11.89 -5.65
N LYS A 96 7.39 10.84 -5.75
CA LYS A 96 7.63 9.57 -5.04
C LYS A 96 8.95 8.93 -5.48
N LYS A 97 9.25 8.92 -6.78
CA LYS A 97 10.55 8.44 -7.29
C LYS A 97 11.70 9.29 -6.75
N HIS A 98 11.56 10.61 -6.75
CA HIS A 98 12.58 11.52 -6.21
C HIS A 98 12.79 11.35 -4.70
N LYS A 99 11.74 11.09 -3.91
CA LYS A 99 11.88 10.78 -2.48
C LYS A 99 12.57 9.44 -2.19
N LYS A 100 12.61 8.53 -3.16
CA LYS A 100 13.36 7.27 -3.08
C LYS A 100 14.84 7.47 -3.46
N VAL A 101 15.45 8.61 -3.11
CA VAL A 101 16.92 8.66 -3.14
C VAL A 101 17.40 7.55 -2.22
N GLY A 102 18.06 6.55 -2.79
CA GLY A 102 18.60 5.43 -2.03
C GLY A 102 19.56 5.96 -0.97
N LYS A 103 19.66 5.25 0.15
CA LYS A 103 20.76 5.48 1.08
C LYS A 103 22.07 5.25 0.30
N PRO A 104 23.05 6.18 0.38
CA PRO A 104 24.34 5.94 -0.25
C PRO A 104 24.95 4.69 0.37
N LEU A 105 25.48 3.81 -0.49
CA LEU A 105 26.18 2.62 -0.05
C LEU A 105 27.41 3.04 0.76
N ASP A 106 27.57 2.48 1.95
CA ASP A 106 28.69 2.83 2.83
C ASP A 106 30.01 2.23 2.32
N LEU A 107 30.67 2.98 1.44
CA LEU A 107 31.97 2.68 0.90
C LEU A 107 33.04 3.25 1.84
N GLN A 108 33.56 2.40 2.73
CA GLN A 108 34.60 2.80 3.68
C GLN A 108 35.90 3.19 2.95
N GLN A 109 36.33 4.43 3.13
CA GLN A 109 37.59 4.95 2.61
C GLN A 109 38.76 4.44 3.46
N ARG A 110 39.88 4.09 2.82
CA ARG A 110 41.14 3.80 3.53
C ARG A 110 41.76 5.13 3.96
N GLU A 111 42.17 5.22 5.22
CA GLU A 111 42.75 6.43 5.82
C GLU A 111 43.99 6.96 5.09
N GLU A 112 44.74 6.10 4.40
CA GLU A 112 46.01 6.42 3.74
C GLU A 112 45.88 7.22 2.42
N TYR A 113 44.67 7.42 1.89
CA TYR A 113 44.47 8.02 0.56
C TYR A 113 43.87 9.44 0.65
N HIS A 114 44.69 10.47 0.40
CA HIS A 114 44.34 11.89 0.54
C HIS A 114 44.11 12.64 -0.79
N SER A 115 43.83 11.94 -1.90
CA SER A 115 43.53 12.62 -3.17
C SER A 115 42.03 12.95 -3.28
N GLY A 116 41.69 14.04 -3.97
CA GLY A 116 40.31 14.57 -4.04
C GLY A 116 39.31 13.74 -4.85
N ALA A 117 39.75 12.68 -5.54
CA ALA A 117 38.90 11.81 -6.35
C ALA A 117 39.04 10.34 -5.90
N ASN A 118 37.96 9.79 -5.34
CA ASN A 118 37.91 8.41 -4.87
C ASN A 118 37.40 7.47 -5.98
N PHE A 119 38.28 6.58 -6.46
CA PHE A 119 37.90 5.49 -7.38
C PHE A 119 37.58 4.22 -6.59
N TRP A 120 36.38 3.70 -6.78
CA TRP A 120 35.93 2.47 -6.13
C TRP A 120 36.07 1.28 -7.07
N SER A 121 36.80 0.24 -6.63
CA SER A 121 36.84 -1.01 -7.37
C SER A 121 35.50 -1.76 -7.24
N PRO A 122 35.11 -2.58 -8.25
CA PRO A 122 33.89 -3.38 -8.19
C PRO A 122 33.83 -4.31 -6.96
N GLN A 123 34.99 -4.77 -6.49
CA GLN A 123 35.09 -5.58 -5.27
C GLN A 123 34.62 -4.80 -4.03
N LYS A 124 35.00 -3.53 -3.88
CA LYS A 124 34.59 -2.68 -2.74
C LYS A 124 33.08 -2.47 -2.71
N ILE A 125 32.46 -2.32 -3.87
CA ILE A 125 31.00 -2.21 -3.98
C ILE A 125 30.31 -3.51 -3.51
N ARG A 126 30.85 -4.68 -3.88
CA ARG A 126 30.31 -5.98 -3.42
C ARG A 126 30.45 -6.15 -1.90
N GLU A 127 31.61 -5.79 -1.35
CA GLU A 127 31.86 -5.84 0.10
C GLU A 127 30.88 -4.96 0.88
N ALA A 128 30.65 -3.72 0.43
CA ALA A 128 29.70 -2.83 1.09
C ALA A 128 28.26 -3.35 1.02
N ARG A 129 27.83 -3.92 -0.12
CA ARG A 129 26.51 -4.57 -0.24
C ARG A 129 26.36 -5.77 0.68
N ALA A 130 27.41 -6.58 0.82
CA ALA A 130 27.40 -7.72 1.73
C ALA A 130 27.21 -7.26 3.19
N ARG A 131 27.85 -6.16 3.60
CA ARG A 131 27.68 -5.58 4.94
C ARG A 131 26.27 -5.07 5.18
N GLU A 132 25.69 -4.35 4.22
CA GLU A 132 24.29 -3.90 4.33
C GLU A 132 23.32 -5.08 4.45
N ALA A 133 23.54 -6.16 3.70
CA ALA A 133 22.71 -7.37 3.78
C ALA A 133 22.81 -8.02 5.16
N VAL A 134 24.02 -8.14 5.72
CA VAL A 134 24.23 -8.66 7.08
C VAL A 134 23.53 -7.79 8.11
N LYS A 135 23.72 -6.47 8.06
CA LYS A 135 23.07 -5.53 8.99
C LYS A 135 21.54 -5.61 8.91
N ALA A 136 20.97 -5.72 7.71
CA ALA A 136 19.53 -5.87 7.53
C ALA A 136 19.01 -7.19 8.12
N GLN A 137 19.77 -8.29 8.00
CA GLN A 137 19.43 -9.56 8.62
C GLN A 137 19.50 -9.47 10.15
N GLU A 138 20.53 -8.85 10.71
CA GLU A 138 20.68 -8.62 12.14
C GLU A 138 19.51 -7.79 12.70
N GLU A 139 19.18 -6.65 12.06
CA GLU A 139 18.05 -5.80 12.44
C GLU A 139 16.73 -6.59 12.42
N HIS A 140 16.52 -7.43 11.41
CA HIS A 140 15.34 -8.28 11.32
C HIS A 140 15.31 -9.34 12.43
N GLN A 141 16.43 -10.02 12.70
CA GLN A 141 16.54 -10.99 13.79
C GLN A 141 16.30 -10.34 15.14
N GLU A 142 16.83 -9.14 15.38
CA GLU A 142 16.56 -8.39 16.60
C GLU A 142 15.08 -8.06 16.77
N MET A 143 14.38 -7.68 15.69
CA MET A 143 12.95 -7.39 15.74
C MET A 143 12.15 -8.64 16.11
N LEU A 144 12.51 -9.80 15.53
CA LEU A 144 11.93 -11.09 15.91
C LEU A 144 12.23 -11.45 17.36
N ALA A 145 13.48 -11.28 17.81
CA ALA A 145 13.87 -11.55 19.19
C ALA A 145 13.12 -10.64 20.19
N LYS A 146 12.91 -9.36 19.84
CA LYS A 146 12.11 -8.41 20.63
C LYS A 146 10.64 -8.85 20.69
N ALA A 147 10.07 -9.36 19.60
CA ALA A 147 8.71 -9.92 19.59
C ALA A 147 8.61 -11.16 20.49
N ASN A 148 9.49 -12.15 20.30
CA ASN A 148 9.55 -13.36 21.11
C ASN A 148 9.72 -13.04 22.60
N ARG A 149 10.56 -12.06 22.94
CA ARG A 149 10.74 -11.62 24.34
C ARG A 149 9.47 -11.02 24.93
N LYS A 150 8.65 -10.33 24.14
CA LYS A 150 7.35 -9.81 24.61
C LYS A 150 6.37 -10.95 24.85
N GLU A 151 6.32 -11.93 23.97
CA GLU A 151 5.46 -13.12 24.11
C GLU A 151 5.83 -13.93 25.35
N LEU A 152 7.12 -14.23 25.55
CA LEU A 152 7.59 -14.93 26.75
C LEU A 152 7.26 -14.19 28.04
N LYS A 153 7.37 -12.84 28.03
CA LYS A 153 6.97 -12.01 29.18
C LYS A 153 5.48 -12.09 29.46
N ALA A 154 4.65 -12.08 28.41
CA ALA A 154 3.19 -12.20 28.56
C ALA A 154 2.82 -13.58 29.13
N ALA A 155 3.39 -14.66 28.58
CA ALA A 155 3.18 -16.02 29.08
C ALA A 155 3.63 -16.18 30.54
N ALA A 156 4.81 -15.65 30.89
CA ALA A 156 5.30 -15.68 32.26
C ALA A 156 4.41 -14.88 33.23
N LYS A 157 3.78 -13.80 32.76
CA LYS A 157 2.81 -13.05 33.56
C LYS A 157 1.55 -13.88 33.80
N LEU A 158 0.97 -14.47 32.75
CA LEU A 158 -0.22 -15.32 32.88
C LEU A 158 0.02 -16.49 33.84
N TYR A 159 1.18 -17.15 33.76
CA TYR A 159 1.53 -18.23 34.67
C TYR A 159 1.64 -17.76 36.14
N LYS A 160 2.22 -16.57 36.37
CA LYS A 160 2.27 -15.98 37.71
C LYS A 160 0.89 -15.63 38.25
N ASP A 161 0.01 -15.12 37.40
CA ASP A 161 -1.36 -14.79 37.75
C ASP A 161 -2.14 -16.05 38.15
N GLN A 162 -1.99 -17.16 37.39
CA GLN A 162 -2.57 -18.47 37.74
C GLN A 162 -2.11 -18.98 39.11
N ILE A 163 -0.79 -18.96 39.38
CA ILE A 163 -0.25 -19.35 40.69
C ILE A 163 -0.80 -18.46 41.81
N ALA A 164 -0.98 -17.16 41.54
CA ALA A 164 -1.53 -16.24 42.52
C ALA A 164 -3.01 -16.56 42.83
N GLU A 165 -3.81 -16.88 41.81
CA GLU A 165 -5.19 -17.33 41.95
C GLU A 165 -5.29 -18.63 42.76
N GLU A 166 -4.51 -19.66 42.41
CA GLU A 166 -4.45 -20.92 43.16
C GLU A 166 -4.11 -20.69 44.64
N LYS A 167 -3.15 -19.81 44.93
CA LYS A 167 -2.80 -19.44 46.31
C LYS A 167 -3.92 -18.68 47.02
N ARG A 168 -4.75 -17.91 46.33
CA ARG A 168 -5.91 -17.23 46.93
C ARG A 168 -7.00 -18.24 47.26
N VAL A 169 -7.31 -19.14 46.34
CA VAL A 169 -8.28 -20.22 46.55
C VAL A 169 -7.87 -21.09 47.74
N ALA A 170 -6.61 -21.55 47.79
CA ALA A 170 -6.09 -22.34 48.92
C ALA A 170 -6.20 -21.61 50.28
N ARG A 171 -6.07 -20.28 50.30
CA ARG A 171 -6.27 -19.47 51.52
C ARG A 171 -7.73 -19.39 51.92
N GLU A 172 -8.64 -19.27 50.96
CA GLU A 172 -10.08 -19.25 51.22
C GLU A 172 -10.57 -20.60 51.73
N GLU A 173 -10.16 -21.70 51.10
CA GLU A 173 -10.43 -23.06 51.57
C GLU A 173 -9.90 -23.28 53.00
N ALA A 174 -8.67 -22.83 53.28
CA ALA A 174 -8.11 -22.93 54.64
C ALA A 174 -8.91 -22.12 55.67
N LYS A 175 -9.47 -20.96 55.30
CA LYS A 175 -10.35 -20.18 56.18
C LYS A 175 -11.66 -20.90 56.46
N VAL A 176 -12.31 -21.45 55.43
CA VAL A 176 -13.56 -22.21 55.57
C VAL A 176 -13.34 -23.42 56.49
N VAL A 177 -12.27 -24.20 56.26
CA VAL A 177 -11.91 -25.33 57.13
C VAL A 177 -11.68 -24.88 58.57
N GLN A 178 -10.99 -23.74 58.78
CA GLN A 178 -10.79 -23.21 60.14
C GLN A 178 -12.10 -22.78 60.79
N GLU A 179 -13.03 -22.16 60.06
CA GLU A 179 -14.35 -21.76 60.56
C GLU A 179 -15.21 -22.98 60.92
N GLU A 180 -15.24 -24.02 60.08
CA GLU A 180 -15.93 -25.27 60.40
C GLU A 180 -15.35 -25.93 61.66
N VAL A 181 -14.02 -25.98 61.78
CA VAL A 181 -13.36 -26.55 62.97
C VAL A 181 -13.71 -25.73 64.22
N LYS A 182 -13.76 -24.40 64.13
CA LYS A 182 -14.19 -23.52 65.23
C LYS A 182 -15.67 -23.74 65.58
N ALA A 183 -16.56 -23.85 64.58
CA ALA A 183 -17.98 -24.12 64.77
C ALA A 183 -18.23 -25.49 65.43
N LYS A 184 -17.57 -26.55 64.95
CA LYS A 184 -17.62 -27.90 65.56
C LYS A 184 -17.14 -27.86 67.02
N LYS A 185 -16.03 -27.16 67.30
CA LYS A 185 -15.53 -26.96 68.67
C LYS A 185 -16.53 -26.19 69.55
N ALA A 186 -17.16 -25.14 69.04
CA ALA A 186 -18.18 -24.36 69.76
C ALA A 186 -19.45 -25.17 70.04
N ALA A 187 -19.95 -25.93 69.06
CA ALA A 187 -21.10 -26.82 69.21
C ALA A 187 -20.82 -27.91 70.26
N ASN A 188 -19.64 -28.55 70.23
CA ASN A 188 -19.23 -29.53 71.23
C ASN A 188 -19.17 -28.91 72.64
N ARG A 189 -18.66 -27.68 72.78
CA ARG A 189 -18.65 -26.95 74.06
C ARG A 189 -20.08 -26.65 74.54
N ALA A 190 -20.95 -26.15 73.67
CA ALA A 190 -22.34 -25.85 74.00
C ALA A 190 -23.12 -27.10 74.42
N ALA A 191 -22.93 -28.23 73.72
CA ALA A 191 -23.51 -29.51 74.07
C ALA A 191 -23.04 -29.99 75.45
N LYS A 192 -21.75 -29.83 75.77
CA LYS A 192 -21.19 -30.17 77.09
C LYS A 192 -21.79 -29.32 78.21
N ILE A 193 -21.97 -28.01 77.98
CA ILE A 193 -22.61 -27.11 78.95
C ILE A 193 -24.08 -27.50 79.17
N LYS A 194 -24.86 -27.74 78.10
CA LYS A 194 -26.26 -28.19 78.21
C LYS A 194 -26.38 -29.50 79.01
N ALA A 195 -25.52 -30.48 78.72
CA ALA A 195 -25.51 -31.75 79.44
C ALA A 195 -25.11 -31.63 80.92
N GLN A 196 -24.29 -30.64 81.28
CA GLN A 196 -23.98 -30.34 82.69
C GLN A 196 -25.14 -29.64 83.40
N ASN A 197 -25.86 -28.75 82.71
CA ASN A 197 -26.99 -28.03 83.30
C ASN A 197 -28.22 -28.93 83.49
N THR A 198 -28.51 -29.86 82.57
CA THR A 198 -29.60 -30.84 82.76
C THR A 198 -29.36 -31.79 83.93
N LYS A 199 -28.09 -32.13 84.21
CA LYS A 199 -27.70 -32.92 85.39
C LYS A 199 -27.80 -32.18 86.72
N LYS A 200 -27.90 -30.84 86.70
CA LYS A 200 -28.06 -30.00 87.89
C LYS A 200 -29.51 -29.58 88.15
N ALA A 201 -30.42 -29.83 87.21
CA ALA A 201 -31.83 -29.46 87.27
C ALA A 201 -32.78 -30.67 87.47
N ALA A 202 -32.22 -31.86 87.67
CA ALA A 202 -32.90 -33.08 88.11
C ALA A 202 -32.42 -33.42 89.52
#